data_AF-A0A662AXD6-F1
#
_entry.id   AF-A0A662AXD6-F1
#
_cell.length_a   1.000
_cell.length_b   1.000
_cell.length_c   1.000
_cell.angle_alpha   90.00
_cell.angle_beta   90.00
_cell.angle_gamma   90.00
#
_symmetry.space_group_name_H-M   'P 1'
#
loop_
_entity.id
_entity.type
_entity.pdbx_description
1 polymer ?
#
loop_
_entity_poly.entity_id
_entity_poly.type
_entity_poly.pdbx_seq_one_letter_code
_entity_poly.pdbx_strand_id
1 'polypeptide(L)'
;EERSIKEAQEILQAAIDELKVFGLPDNSKKDQTKEALLALLNCLLDELKGSQVKQLKAILSSGDSKIEKKRKMREMLQSLGETGAVEVLTNMLFLPETQAVLLK
;
A
#
# COMPACT_ATOMS: atom_id res chain seq x y z
N GLU A 1 -21.24 46.22 3.82
CA GLU A 1 -20.10 45.42 3.31
C GLU A 1 -19.10 45.06 4.40
N GLU A 2 -18.54 46.01 5.16
CA GLU A 2 -17.56 45.71 6.24
C GLU A 2 -18.04 44.70 7.30
N ARG A 3 -19.34 44.76 7.67
CA ARG A 3 -19.92 43.85 8.66
C ARG A 3 -19.93 42.40 8.19
N SER A 4 -20.29 42.17 6.93
CA SER A 4 -20.32 40.84 6.31
C SER A 4 -18.92 40.24 6.14
N ILE A 5 -17.90 41.10 5.95
CA ILE A 5 -16.50 40.66 5.88
C ILE A 5 -16.01 40.19 7.26
N LYS A 6 -16.38 40.93 8.33
CA LYS A 6 -16.08 40.50 9.70
C LYS A 6 -16.75 39.19 10.07
N GLU A 7 -18.03 39.05 9.75
CA GLU A 7 -18.77 37.80 9.98
C GLU A 7 -18.15 36.62 9.23
N ALA A 8 -17.72 36.82 7.97
CA ALA A 8 -17.02 35.78 7.21
C ALA A 8 -15.65 35.40 7.83
N GLN A 9 -14.90 36.38 8.35
CA GLN A 9 -13.64 36.14 9.05
C GLN A 9 -13.84 35.38 10.35
N GLU A 10 -14.88 35.72 11.12
CA GLU A 10 -15.22 35.04 12.38
C GLU A 10 -15.62 33.58 12.11
N ILE A 11 -16.39 33.31 11.06
CA ILE A 11 -16.77 31.94 10.66
C ILE A 11 -15.53 31.13 10.24
N LEU A 12 -14.65 31.71 9.43
CA LEU A 12 -13.40 31.06 9.00
C LEU A 12 -12.50 30.78 10.19
N GLN A 13 -12.37 31.73 11.12
CA GLN A 13 -11.53 31.57 12.29
C GLN A 13 -12.09 30.50 13.24
N ALA A 14 -13.41 30.47 13.45
CA ALA A 14 -14.07 29.44 14.24
C ALA A 14 -13.86 28.04 13.64
N ALA A 15 -13.96 27.89 12.32
CA ALA A 15 -13.70 26.63 11.64
C ALA A 15 -12.23 26.20 11.74
N ILE A 16 -11.28 27.14 11.66
CA ILE A 16 -9.85 26.88 11.87
C ILE A 16 -9.59 26.43 13.31
N ASP A 17 -10.19 27.09 14.29
CA ASP A 17 -10.01 26.76 15.70
C ASP A 17 -10.65 25.41 16.04
N GLU A 18 -11.80 25.10 15.43
CA GLU A 18 -12.42 23.76 15.50
C GLU A 18 -11.47 22.69 14.94
N LEU A 19 -10.89 22.89 13.75
CA LEU A 19 -9.91 21.95 13.17
C LEU A 19 -8.63 21.78 14.02
N LYS A 20 -8.20 22.82 14.76
CA LYS A 20 -7.06 22.73 15.68
C LYS A 20 -7.40 21.96 16.96
N VAL A 21 -8.61 22.10 17.47
CA VAL A 21 -9.09 21.44 18.70
C VAL A 21 -9.42 19.97 18.44
N PHE A 22 -10.15 19.68 17.36
CA PHE A 22 -10.58 18.32 17.02
C PHE A 22 -9.56 17.57 16.16
N GLY A 23 -8.57 18.27 15.62
CA GLY A 23 -7.55 17.74 14.74
C GLY A 23 -8.05 17.53 13.31
N LEU A 24 -7.11 17.44 12.37
CA LEU A 24 -7.40 16.88 11.05
C LEU A 24 -7.50 15.35 11.18
N PRO A 25 -8.38 14.67 10.42
CA PRO A 25 -8.39 13.22 10.39
C PRO A 25 -6.98 12.71 10.11
N ASP A 26 -6.49 11.89 11.04
CA ASP A 26 -5.09 11.50 11.12
C ASP A 26 -4.72 10.61 9.93
N ASN A 27 -4.14 11.21 8.89
CA ASN A 27 -3.73 10.52 7.66
C ASN A 27 -2.52 9.58 7.90
N SER A 28 -1.89 9.66 9.07
CA SER A 28 -0.77 8.80 9.49
C SER A 28 -1.09 7.31 9.38
N LYS A 29 -2.34 6.88 9.61
CA LYS A 29 -2.77 5.48 9.43
C LYS A 29 -2.79 5.03 7.97
N LYS A 30 -3.11 5.93 7.04
CA LYS A 30 -3.04 5.65 5.58
C LYS A 30 -1.59 5.52 5.13
N ASP A 31 -0.70 6.34 5.66
CA ASP A 31 0.72 6.28 5.31
C ASP A 31 1.39 5.02 5.87
N GLN A 32 1.10 4.61 7.12
CA GLN A 32 1.60 3.35 7.67
C GLN A 32 1.17 2.11 6.86
N THR A 33 -0.06 2.10 6.35
CA THR A 33 -0.55 0.99 5.52
C THR A 33 0.19 0.94 4.18
N LYS A 34 0.47 2.09 3.58
CA LYS A 34 1.19 2.20 2.30
C LYS A 34 2.65 1.79 2.46
N GLU A 35 3.30 2.20 3.54
CA GLU A 35 4.66 1.81 3.89
C GLU A 35 4.78 0.30 4.12
N ALA A 36 3.86 -0.29 4.88
CA ALA A 36 3.80 -1.74 5.07
C ALA A 36 3.59 -2.50 3.75
N LEU A 37 2.74 -1.97 2.87
CA LEU A 37 2.49 -2.57 1.56
C LEU A 37 3.73 -2.50 0.65
N LEU A 38 4.47 -1.39 0.70
CA LEU A 38 5.73 -1.22 -0.02
C LEU A 38 6.82 -2.15 0.52
N ALA A 39 6.93 -2.33 1.83
CA ALA A 39 7.86 -3.27 2.44
C ALA A 39 7.59 -4.71 1.99
N LEU A 40 6.33 -5.15 2.03
CA LEU A 40 5.92 -6.46 1.52
C LEU A 40 6.19 -6.64 0.03
N LEU A 41 5.96 -5.61 -0.78
CA LEU A 41 6.26 -5.61 -2.21
C LEU A 41 7.76 -5.71 -2.50
N ASN A 42 8.59 -4.98 -1.77
CA ASN A 42 10.04 -5.05 -1.91
C ASN A 42 10.55 -6.44 -1.55
N CYS A 43 10.04 -7.04 -0.47
CA CYS A 43 10.34 -8.42 -0.12
C CYS A 43 9.97 -9.41 -1.22
N LEU A 44 8.76 -9.28 -1.79
CA LEU A 44 8.36 -10.11 -2.92
C LEU A 44 9.36 -9.99 -4.08
N LEU A 45 9.84 -8.78 -4.34
CA LEU A 45 10.77 -8.52 -5.44
C LEU A 45 12.17 -9.07 -5.17
N ASP A 46 12.63 -9.07 -3.92
CA ASP A 46 13.94 -9.61 -3.51
C ASP A 46 13.97 -11.15 -3.62
N GLU A 47 12.86 -11.80 -3.33
CA GLU A 47 12.73 -13.26 -3.44
C GLU A 47 12.53 -13.75 -4.89
N LEU A 48 12.08 -12.85 -5.78
CA LEU A 48 11.91 -13.18 -7.19
C LEU A 48 13.20 -12.94 -7.99
N LYS A 49 13.53 -13.88 -8.88
CA LYS A 49 14.63 -13.69 -9.83
C LYS A 49 14.32 -12.51 -10.76
N GLY A 50 15.35 -11.82 -11.25
CA GLY A 50 15.17 -10.69 -12.17
C GLY A 50 14.35 -11.03 -13.44
N SER A 51 14.42 -12.27 -13.94
CA SER A 51 13.56 -12.74 -15.05
C SER A 51 12.09 -12.83 -14.66
N GLN A 52 11.80 -13.28 -13.43
CA GLN A 52 10.46 -13.38 -12.86
C GLN A 52 9.86 -11.99 -12.60
N VAL A 53 10.66 -11.04 -12.11
CA VAL A 53 10.23 -9.64 -11.97
C VAL A 53 9.85 -9.02 -13.32
N LYS A 54 10.64 -9.28 -14.38
CA LYS A 54 10.33 -8.83 -15.75
C LYS A 54 9.03 -9.46 -16.26
N GLN A 55 8.82 -10.75 -16.01
CA GLN A 55 7.60 -11.46 -16.39
C GLN A 55 6.37 -10.91 -15.67
N LEU A 56 6.47 -10.65 -14.36
CA LEU A 56 5.39 -10.03 -13.57
C LEU A 56 5.01 -8.65 -14.12
N LYS A 57 6.01 -7.80 -14.41
CA LYS A 57 5.78 -6.49 -15.04
C LYS A 57 5.07 -6.64 -16.40
N ALA A 58 5.50 -7.59 -17.23
CA ALA A 58 4.86 -7.84 -18.52
C ALA A 58 3.39 -8.26 -18.38
N ILE A 59 3.06 -9.13 -17.41
CA ILE A 59 1.67 -9.56 -17.13
C ILE A 59 0.83 -8.37 -16.64
N LEU A 60 1.36 -7.55 -15.73
CA LEU A 60 0.63 -6.42 -15.18
C LEU A 60 0.38 -5.32 -16.23
N SER A 61 1.35 -5.07 -17.11
CA SER A 61 1.28 -4.08 -18.19
C SER A 61 0.56 -4.57 -19.45
N SER A 62 0.16 -5.84 -19.53
CA SER A 62 -0.51 -6.36 -20.73
C SER A 62 -1.91 -5.77 -20.93
N GLY A 63 -2.42 -5.84 -22.16
CA GLY A 63 -3.81 -5.51 -22.48
C GLY A 63 -4.82 -6.60 -22.07
N ASP A 64 -4.38 -7.65 -21.36
CA ASP A 64 -5.23 -8.78 -21.00
C ASP A 64 -6.31 -8.41 -19.98
N SER A 65 -7.39 -9.20 -19.97
CA SER A 65 -8.43 -9.09 -18.94
C SER A 65 -7.88 -9.38 -17.54
N LYS A 66 -8.55 -8.86 -16.51
CA LYS A 66 -8.20 -9.11 -15.10
C LYS A 66 -8.14 -10.61 -14.75
N ILE A 67 -9.03 -11.41 -15.35
CA ILE A 67 -9.10 -12.87 -15.15
C ILE A 67 -7.83 -13.51 -15.73
N GLU A 68 -7.48 -13.12 -16.95
CA GLU A 68 -6.32 -13.68 -17.65
C GLU A 68 -4.99 -13.28 -17.01
N LYS A 69 -4.87 -12.03 -16.55
CA LYS A 69 -3.72 -11.60 -15.73
C LYS A 69 -3.56 -12.44 -14.47
N LYS A 70 -4.67 -12.73 -13.76
CA LYS A 70 -4.66 -13.59 -12.57
C LYS A 70 -4.21 -15.02 -12.90
N ARG A 71 -4.67 -15.59 -14.02
CA ARG A 71 -4.25 -16.92 -14.49
C ARG A 71 -2.74 -16.95 -14.75
N LYS A 72 -2.23 -16.00 -15.55
CA LYS A 72 -0.79 -15.89 -15.88
C LYS A 72 0.09 -15.68 -14.65
N MET A 73 -0.34 -14.84 -13.70
CA MET A 73 0.37 -14.66 -12.43
C MET A 73 0.42 -15.96 -11.61
N ARG A 74 -0.68 -16.71 -11.54
CA ARG A 74 -0.72 -18.00 -10.84
C ARG A 74 0.27 -18.99 -11.43
N GLU A 75 0.30 -19.11 -12.75
CA GLU A 75 1.22 -20.02 -13.46
C GLU A 75 2.69 -19.62 -13.23
N MET A 76 2.98 -18.32 -13.28
CA MET A 76 4.31 -17.80 -12.94
C MET A 76 4.70 -18.17 -11.50
N LEU A 77 3.82 -17.98 -10.52
CA LEU A 77 4.12 -18.31 -9.12
C LEU A 77 4.24 -19.83 -8.90
N GLN A 78 3.46 -20.65 -9.60
CA GLN A 78 3.59 -22.11 -9.56
C GLN A 78 4.94 -22.59 -10.11
N SER A 79 5.53 -21.84 -11.06
CA SER A 79 6.86 -22.16 -11.60
C SER A 79 8.01 -21.94 -10.59
N LEU A 80 7.74 -21.33 -9.43
CA LEU A 80 8.71 -21.23 -8.33
C LEU A 80 9.00 -22.58 -7.66
N GLY A 81 8.18 -23.60 -7.93
CA GLY A 81 8.28 -24.91 -7.30
C GLY A 81 7.52 -24.98 -5.97
N GLU A 82 7.36 -26.19 -5.44
CA GLU A 82 6.59 -26.44 -4.20
C GLU A 82 7.16 -25.70 -2.99
N THR A 83 8.49 -25.58 -2.91
CA THR A 83 9.17 -24.90 -1.80
C THR A 83 9.27 -23.39 -1.98
N GLY A 84 9.43 -22.90 -3.21
CA GLY A 84 9.72 -21.48 -3.46
C GLY A 84 8.60 -20.54 -2.99
N ALA A 85 7.33 -20.91 -3.20
CA ALA A 85 6.21 -20.09 -2.73
C ALA A 85 6.09 -20.06 -1.20
N VAL A 86 6.37 -21.19 -0.54
CA VAL A 86 6.37 -21.30 0.93
C VAL A 86 7.50 -20.49 1.53
N GLU A 87 8.68 -20.54 0.92
CA GLU A 87 9.88 -19.83 1.37
C GLU A 87 9.72 -18.31 1.23
N VAL A 88 9.20 -17.83 0.10
CA VAL A 88 8.84 -16.41 -0.11
C VAL A 88 7.86 -15.92 0.94
N LEU A 89 6.78 -16.67 1.19
CA LEU A 89 5.78 -16.31 2.19
C LEU A 89 6.37 -16.32 3.61
N THR A 90 7.23 -17.28 3.92
CA THR A 90 7.92 -17.37 5.21
C THR A 90 8.79 -16.15 5.43
N ASN A 91 9.58 -15.75 4.44
CA ASN A 91 10.47 -14.58 4.52
C ASN A 91 9.67 -13.29 4.66
N MET A 92 8.56 -13.13 3.92
CA MET A 92 7.64 -11.99 4.07
C MET A 92 7.07 -11.86 5.49
N LEU A 93 6.67 -12.98 6.09
CA LEU A 93 6.09 -13.02 7.43
C LEU A 93 7.14 -12.76 8.53
N PHE A 94 8.40 -13.07 8.26
CA PHE A 94 9.49 -12.85 9.22
C PHE A 94 10.06 -11.43 9.22
N LEU A 95 9.58 -10.56 8.33
CA LEU A 95 10.03 -9.17 8.29
C LEU A 95 9.57 -8.36 9.51
N PRO A 96 10.45 -7.50 10.07
CA PRO A 96 10.10 -6.62 11.18
C PRO A 96 8.86 -5.76 10.92
N GLU A 97 8.70 -5.26 9.69
CA GLU A 97 7.57 -4.42 9.27
C GLU A 97 6.26 -5.22 9.29
N THR A 98 6.28 -6.45 8.79
CA THR A 98 5.12 -7.36 8.82
C THR A 98 4.74 -7.69 10.26
N GLN A 99 5.73 -8.01 11.10
CA GLN A 99 5.52 -8.30 12.52
C GLN A 99 4.97 -7.09 13.28
N ALA A 100 5.48 -5.88 13.00
CA ALA A 100 5.00 -4.64 13.60
C ALA A 100 3.56 -4.29 13.19
N VAL A 101 3.06 -4.81 12.07
CA VAL A 101 1.64 -4.66 11.68
C VAL A 101 0.77 -5.72 12.35
N LEU A 102 1.24 -6.97 12.43
CA LEU A 102 0.45 -8.11 12.94
C LEU A 102 0.43 -8.23 14.46
N LEU A 103 1.47 -7.77 15.15
CA LEU A 103 1.62 -7.86 16.62
C LEU A 103 1.23 -6.57 17.34
N LYS A 104 0.54 -5.65 16.65
CA LYS A 104 -0.05 -4.44 17.23
C LYS A 104 -1.21 -4.76 18.17
#